data_AF-A0AAD6WN54-F1
#
_entry.id   AF-A0AAD6WN54-F1
#
_cell.length_a   1.000
_cell.length_b   1.000
_cell.length_c   1.000
_cell.angle_alpha   90.00
_cell.angle_beta   90.00
_cell.angle_gamma   90.00
#
_symmetry.space_group_name_H-M   'P 1'
#
loop_
_entity.id
_entity.type
_entity.pdbx_description
1 polymer ?
#
loop_
_entity_poly.entity_id
_entity_poly.type
_entity_poly.pdbx_seq_one_letter_code
_entity_poly.pdbx_strand_id
1 'polypeptide(L)'
;MRVVADLTAAHAQSKHKSTKIPQAQKRARKRIAKTERKNLRLWAEGARESILKPHIEGYGDALERGWRAEREYHQRVCNEFHAKISWELLDHEEPNLPLPEYDPLAPVDDDDEENADTQVVAKRERIEILNKRIRNWFKYRVRKLRKFLQTKLDPRKDPWAILLAKLSGFLAPPKARQAYQQYYHEHHLMCHE
;
A
#
# COMPACT_ATOMS: atom_id res chain seq x y z
N MET A 1 -21.36 10.79 78.48
CA MET A 1 -21.63 9.37 78.20
C MET A 1 -21.09 9.04 76.82
N ARG A 2 -20.17 8.07 76.76
CA ARG A 2 -19.66 7.45 75.52
C ARG A 2 -20.80 6.80 74.76
N VAL A 3 -20.79 6.87 73.42
CA VAL A 3 -20.82 5.66 72.56
C VAL A 3 -20.09 6.00 71.25
N VAL A 4 -19.06 5.20 70.98
CA VAL A 4 -18.29 5.02 69.74
C VAL A 4 -19.06 4.00 68.88
N ALA A 5 -19.18 4.19 67.56
CA ALA A 5 -19.38 3.11 66.58
C ALA A 5 -19.33 3.72 65.16
N ASP A 6 -18.21 3.64 64.46
CA ASP A 6 -17.73 2.49 63.67
C ASP A 6 -18.08 2.62 62.18
N LEU A 7 -17.19 3.35 61.51
CA LEU A 7 -16.95 3.30 60.07
C LEU A 7 -16.38 1.93 59.72
N THR A 8 -17.21 1.02 59.20
CA THR A 8 -16.72 -0.22 58.56
C THR A 8 -16.82 -0.10 57.05
N ALA A 9 -15.64 0.02 56.44
CA ALA A 9 -15.41 0.06 55.01
C ALA A 9 -15.68 -1.32 54.38
N ALA A 10 -16.72 -1.42 53.55
CA ALA A 10 -16.90 -2.55 52.64
C ALA A 10 -16.07 -2.31 51.36
N HIS A 11 -14.78 -2.64 51.43
CA HIS A 11 -13.87 -2.64 50.29
C HIS A 11 -14.16 -3.86 49.40
N ALA A 12 -15.09 -3.70 48.46
CA ALA A 12 -15.44 -4.74 47.49
C ALA A 12 -14.29 -4.96 46.51
N GLN A 13 -13.50 -6.01 46.74
CA GLN A 13 -12.46 -6.47 45.83
C GLN A 13 -13.07 -7.00 44.54
N SER A 14 -13.15 -6.14 43.52
CA SER A 14 -13.46 -6.50 42.13
C SER A 14 -12.35 -7.40 41.56
N LYS A 15 -12.56 -8.71 41.62
CA LYS A 15 -11.70 -9.71 40.97
C LYS A 15 -11.92 -9.66 39.46
N HIS A 16 -11.12 -8.85 38.75
CA HIS A 16 -11.03 -8.92 37.30
C HIS A 16 -10.45 -10.28 36.88
N LYS A 17 -11.33 -11.25 36.62
CA LYS A 17 -10.97 -12.49 35.91
C LYS A 17 -10.60 -12.12 34.47
N SER A 18 -9.29 -12.02 34.23
CA SER A 18 -8.71 -12.00 32.88
C SER A 18 -9.11 -13.29 32.15
N THR A 19 -10.13 -13.20 31.31
CA THR A 19 -10.46 -14.22 30.32
C THR A 19 -9.37 -14.20 29.26
N LYS A 20 -8.36 -15.07 29.43
CA LYS A 20 -7.41 -15.38 28.37
C LYS A 20 -8.19 -15.98 27.20
N ILE A 21 -8.43 -15.17 26.17
CA ILE A 21 -9.00 -15.61 24.89
C ILE A 21 -8.07 -16.71 24.34
N PRO A 22 -8.55 -17.93 24.05
CA PRO A 22 -7.71 -18.99 23.51
C PRO A 22 -7.12 -18.59 22.16
N GLN A 23 -5.80 -18.43 22.10
CA GLN A 23 -5.01 -18.24 20.88
C GLN A 23 -4.92 -19.55 20.08
N ALA A 24 -6.01 -20.12 19.60
CA ALA A 24 -5.92 -21.28 18.70
C ALA A 24 -7.23 -21.50 17.95
N GLN A 25 -7.37 -20.81 16.82
CA GLN A 25 -8.05 -21.24 15.59
C GLN A 25 -8.30 -19.98 14.76
N LYS A 26 -7.24 -19.47 14.11
CA LYS A 26 -7.43 -18.60 12.95
C LYS A 26 -8.15 -19.45 11.91
N ARG A 27 -9.48 -19.39 11.89
CA ARG A 27 -10.30 -19.97 10.83
C ARG A 27 -9.69 -19.52 9.51
N ALA A 28 -9.12 -20.47 8.77
CA ALA A 28 -8.69 -20.21 7.40
C ALA A 28 -9.94 -19.77 6.65
N ARG A 29 -10.11 -18.45 6.47
CA ARG A 29 -11.24 -17.92 5.72
C ARG A 29 -11.12 -18.51 4.32
N LYS A 30 -12.10 -19.35 3.93
CA LYS A 30 -12.18 -19.91 2.58
C LYS A 30 -12.03 -18.74 1.60
N ARG A 31 -11.06 -18.84 0.68
CA ARG A 31 -10.86 -17.81 -0.35
C ARG A 31 -12.14 -17.74 -1.17
N ILE A 32 -12.72 -16.55 -1.27
CA ILE A 32 -13.90 -16.29 -2.12
C ILE A 32 -13.50 -16.56 -3.58
N ALA A 33 -14.36 -17.27 -4.31
CA ALA A 33 -14.18 -17.56 -5.73
C ALA A 33 -14.06 -16.25 -6.54
N LYS A 34 -13.30 -16.25 -7.64
CA LYS A 34 -13.03 -15.01 -8.41
C LYS A 34 -14.32 -14.31 -8.87
N THR A 35 -15.32 -15.08 -9.27
CA THR A 35 -16.65 -14.62 -9.71
C THR A 35 -17.43 -13.90 -8.62
N GLU A 36 -17.26 -14.29 -7.35
CA GLU A 36 -17.99 -13.74 -6.21
C GLU A 36 -17.29 -12.54 -5.55
N ARG A 37 -16.10 -12.16 -6.02
CA ARG A 37 -15.31 -11.08 -5.44
C ARG A 37 -15.90 -9.72 -5.87
N LYS A 38 -16.55 -9.04 -4.92
CA LYS A 38 -16.94 -7.62 -5.07
C LYS A 38 -15.75 -6.66 -5.17
N ASN A 39 -14.57 -7.10 -4.74
CA ASN A 39 -13.36 -6.29 -4.71
C ASN A 39 -12.37 -6.72 -5.79
N LEU A 40 -11.83 -5.75 -6.53
CA LEU A 40 -10.74 -5.93 -7.51
C LEU A 40 -9.36 -6.16 -6.87
N ARG A 41 -9.33 -6.39 -5.56
CA ARG A 41 -8.12 -6.74 -4.82
C ARG A 41 -7.77 -8.17 -5.21
N LEU A 42 -6.74 -8.35 -6.04
CA LEU A 42 -6.33 -9.59 -6.73
C LEU A 42 -6.87 -9.78 -8.17
N TRP A 43 -7.27 -8.70 -8.85
CA TRP A 43 -7.73 -8.80 -10.25
C TRP A 43 -6.71 -9.45 -11.21
N ALA A 44 -5.41 -9.27 -10.96
CA ALA A 44 -4.36 -9.81 -11.80
C ALA A 44 -3.96 -11.27 -11.47
N GLU A 45 -4.58 -11.93 -10.49
CA GLU A 45 -4.21 -13.31 -10.10
C GLU A 45 -4.37 -14.28 -11.30
N GLY A 46 -3.35 -15.11 -11.59
CA GLY A 46 -3.34 -16.08 -12.71
C GLY A 46 -2.46 -15.63 -13.89
N ALA A 47 -2.91 -15.87 -15.12
CA ALA A 47 -2.17 -15.56 -16.35
C ALA A 47 -1.81 -14.07 -16.49
N ARG A 48 -2.65 -13.17 -15.99
CA ARG A 48 -2.37 -11.72 -15.97
C ARG A 48 -1.14 -11.40 -15.12
N GLU A 49 -0.98 -12.06 -13.97
CA GLU A 49 0.18 -11.86 -13.09
C GLU A 49 1.44 -12.45 -13.72
N SER A 50 1.37 -13.56 -14.46
CA SER A 50 2.56 -14.07 -15.15
C SER A 50 3.07 -13.11 -16.23
N ILE A 51 2.18 -12.36 -16.90
CA ILE A 51 2.58 -11.32 -17.85
C ILE A 51 3.18 -10.11 -17.12
N LEU A 52 2.53 -9.63 -16.04
CA LEU A 52 2.93 -8.37 -15.41
C LEU A 52 4.10 -8.49 -14.43
N LYS A 53 4.34 -9.67 -13.84
CA LYS A 53 5.33 -9.89 -12.78
C LYS A 53 6.78 -9.60 -13.21
N PRO A 54 7.25 -9.99 -14.42
CA PRO A 54 8.60 -9.65 -14.89
C PRO A 54 8.86 -8.14 -14.97
N HIS A 55 7.83 -7.33 -15.22
CA HIS A 55 7.97 -5.88 -15.41
C HIS A 55 7.99 -5.07 -14.10
N ILE A 56 7.88 -5.72 -12.93
CA ILE A 56 7.82 -5.00 -11.65
C ILE A 56 9.12 -4.23 -11.39
N GLU A 57 10.27 -4.83 -11.67
CA GLU A 57 11.58 -4.23 -11.45
C GLU A 57 11.81 -3.05 -12.40
N GLY A 58 11.59 -3.27 -13.71
CA GLY A 58 11.73 -2.21 -14.71
C GLY A 58 10.77 -1.02 -14.49
N TYR A 59 9.55 -1.27 -14.00
CA TYR A 59 8.63 -0.19 -13.60
C TYR A 59 9.14 0.55 -12.36
N GLY A 60 9.76 -0.16 -11.41
CA GLY A 60 10.42 0.43 -10.25
C GLY A 60 11.51 1.42 -10.64
N ASP A 61 12.41 1.00 -11.53
CA ASP A 61 13.51 1.83 -12.05
C ASP A 61 12.97 3.04 -12.81
N ALA A 62 11.98 2.84 -13.67
CA ALA A 62 11.34 3.93 -14.42
C ALA A 62 10.71 4.97 -13.48
N LEU A 63 10.12 4.54 -12.38
CA LEU A 63 9.54 5.42 -11.36
C LEU A 63 10.61 6.24 -10.63
N GLU A 64 11.84 5.75 -10.48
CA GLU A 64 12.97 6.50 -9.90
C GLU A 64 13.54 7.53 -10.87
N ARG A 65 13.55 7.21 -12.18
CA ARG A 65 13.98 8.14 -13.23
C ARG A 65 13.02 9.32 -13.43
N GLY A 66 11.74 9.14 -13.11
CA GLY A 66 10.74 10.21 -13.11
C GLY A 66 9.48 9.90 -13.91
N TRP A 67 8.55 10.85 -13.96
CA TRP A 67 7.20 10.62 -14.48
C TRP A 67 7.14 10.31 -15.99
N ARG A 68 8.05 10.87 -16.80
CA ARG A 68 8.11 10.59 -18.25
C ARG A 68 8.52 9.15 -18.53
N ALA A 69 9.61 8.70 -17.90
CA ALA A 69 10.09 7.32 -17.99
C ALA A 69 9.05 6.33 -17.47
N GLU A 70 8.35 6.65 -16.37
CA GLU A 70 7.23 5.85 -15.86
C GLU A 70 6.12 5.69 -16.90
N ARG A 71 5.73 6.80 -17.55
CA ARG A 71 4.67 6.79 -18.57
C ARG A 71 5.06 5.95 -19.79
N GLU A 72 6.27 6.13 -20.31
CA GLU A 72 6.78 5.38 -21.47
C GLU A 72 6.91 3.89 -21.18
N TYR A 73 7.42 3.52 -20.02
CA TYR A 73 7.51 2.12 -19.61
C TYR A 73 6.12 1.51 -19.43
N HIS A 74 5.21 2.24 -18.77
CA HIS A 74 3.83 1.80 -18.58
C HIS A 74 3.11 1.58 -19.92
N GLN A 75 3.27 2.49 -20.89
CA GLN A 75 2.68 2.34 -22.22
C GLN A 75 3.17 1.06 -22.91
N ARG A 76 4.48 0.79 -22.89
CA ARG A 76 5.05 -0.44 -23.46
C ARG A 76 4.44 -1.70 -22.85
N VAL A 77 4.34 -1.75 -21.52
CA VAL A 77 3.73 -2.89 -20.82
C VAL A 77 2.24 -3.03 -21.12
N CYS A 78 1.50 -1.92 -21.25
CA CYS A 78 0.11 -1.97 -21.68
C CYS A 78 -0.03 -2.54 -23.10
N ASN A 79 0.83 -2.13 -24.04
CA ASN A 79 0.81 -2.64 -25.40
C ASN A 79 1.08 -4.15 -25.42
N GLU A 80 2.10 -4.62 -24.70
CA GLU A 80 2.38 -6.06 -24.54
C GLU A 80 1.21 -6.81 -23.90
N PHE A 81 0.58 -6.22 -22.89
CA PHE A 81 -0.55 -6.83 -22.21
C PHE A 81 -1.76 -7.00 -23.14
N HIS A 82 -2.11 -5.95 -23.89
CA HIS A 82 -3.27 -5.97 -24.80
C HIS A 82 -3.00 -6.81 -26.06
N ALA A 83 -1.74 -7.01 -26.46
CA ALA A 83 -1.39 -7.98 -27.50
C ALA A 83 -1.63 -9.43 -27.06
N LYS A 84 -1.46 -9.73 -25.76
CA LYS A 84 -1.65 -11.08 -25.21
C LYS A 84 -3.08 -11.38 -24.75
N ILE A 85 -3.80 -10.35 -24.30
CA ILE A 85 -5.13 -10.49 -23.70
C ILE A 85 -6.08 -9.51 -24.37
N SER A 86 -7.14 -10.03 -24.98
CA SER A 86 -8.21 -9.21 -25.55
C SER A 86 -8.86 -8.31 -24.49
N TRP A 87 -9.16 -7.08 -24.89
CA TRP A 87 -9.83 -6.07 -24.05
C TRP A 87 -11.27 -6.45 -23.68
N GLU A 88 -11.91 -7.29 -24.52
CA GLU A 88 -13.26 -7.82 -24.32
C GLU A 88 -13.34 -8.81 -23.16
N LEU A 89 -12.21 -9.45 -22.83
CA LEU A 89 -12.16 -10.50 -21.82
C LEU A 89 -12.56 -9.93 -20.45
N LEU A 90 -13.48 -10.63 -19.77
CA LEU A 90 -13.96 -10.22 -18.46
C LEU A 90 -12.88 -10.43 -17.40
N ASP A 91 -12.94 -9.63 -16.34
CA ASP A 91 -11.90 -9.62 -15.28
C ASP A 91 -11.76 -10.97 -14.55
N HIS A 92 -12.85 -11.75 -14.50
CA HIS A 92 -12.91 -13.04 -13.83
C HIS A 92 -12.54 -14.21 -14.75
N GLU A 93 -12.59 -14.00 -16.07
CA GLU A 93 -12.20 -14.99 -17.06
C GLU A 93 -10.69 -14.99 -17.21
N GLU A 94 -10.12 -16.18 -17.40
CA GLU A 94 -8.71 -16.37 -17.68
C GLU A 94 -8.53 -16.56 -19.18
N PRO A 95 -7.48 -15.97 -19.79
CA PRO A 95 -7.20 -16.18 -21.20
C PRO A 95 -6.83 -17.64 -21.44
N ASN A 96 -7.19 -18.15 -22.62
CA ASN A 96 -6.80 -19.49 -23.03
C ASN A 96 -5.27 -19.56 -23.17
N LEU A 97 -4.67 -20.64 -22.67
CA LEU A 97 -3.25 -20.92 -22.80
C LEU A 97 -3.02 -21.89 -23.98
N PRO A 98 -1.94 -21.76 -24.76
CA PRO A 98 -0.82 -20.82 -24.60
C PRO A 98 -1.16 -19.38 -25.04
N LEU A 99 -0.54 -18.40 -24.39
CA LEU A 99 -0.64 -17.01 -24.83
C LEU A 99 0.12 -16.81 -26.15
N PRO A 100 -0.35 -15.94 -27.04
CA PRO A 100 0.38 -15.58 -28.25
C PRO A 100 1.74 -14.95 -27.89
N GLU A 101 2.74 -15.20 -28.73
CA GLU A 101 4.04 -14.55 -28.62
C GLU A 101 3.89 -13.07 -28.95
N TYR A 102 4.55 -12.22 -28.17
CA TYR A 102 4.47 -10.78 -28.36
C TYR A 102 5.51 -10.32 -29.37
N ASP A 103 5.05 -9.76 -30.49
CA ASP A 103 5.90 -9.07 -31.46
C ASP A 103 5.79 -7.55 -31.26
N PRO A 104 6.89 -6.86 -30.85
CA PRO A 104 6.89 -5.40 -30.68
C PRO A 104 6.84 -4.63 -32.01
N LEU A 105 7.06 -5.29 -33.15
CA LEU A 105 7.00 -4.71 -34.49
C LEU A 105 5.68 -5.00 -35.20
N ALA A 106 4.77 -5.75 -34.56
CA ALA A 106 3.45 -6.02 -35.12
C ALA A 106 2.75 -4.68 -35.42
N PRO A 107 2.09 -4.56 -36.59
CA PRO A 107 1.21 -3.43 -36.87
C PRO A 107 0.17 -3.33 -35.75
N VAL A 108 -0.12 -2.10 -35.32
CA VAL A 108 -1.32 -1.88 -34.52
C VAL A 108 -2.46 -2.07 -35.49
N ASP A 109 -3.27 -3.11 -35.30
CA ASP A 109 -4.50 -3.30 -36.06
C ASP A 109 -5.42 -2.12 -35.72
N ASP A 110 -5.35 -1.08 -36.55
CA ASP A 110 -6.29 0.02 -36.58
C ASP A 110 -7.59 -0.52 -37.19
N ASP A 111 -8.28 -1.42 -36.48
CA ASP A 111 -9.62 -1.94 -36.80
C ASP A 111 -10.70 -0.83 -36.82
N ASP A 112 -10.30 0.44 -36.87
CA ASP A 112 -11.13 1.63 -36.73
C ASP A 112 -11.76 2.06 -38.07
N GLU A 113 -11.47 1.39 -39.20
CA GLU A 113 -12.05 1.77 -40.51
C GLU A 113 -13.52 1.32 -40.70
N GLU A 114 -14.02 0.31 -39.98
CA GLU A 114 -15.40 -0.22 -40.19
C GLU A 114 -16.27 -0.34 -38.93
N ASN A 115 -15.75 -0.04 -37.73
CA ASN A 115 -16.52 -0.19 -36.50
C ASN A 115 -17.41 1.03 -36.22
N ALA A 116 -18.69 0.79 -35.89
CA ALA A 116 -19.62 1.84 -35.49
C ALA A 116 -19.05 2.66 -34.31
N ASP A 117 -19.16 3.99 -34.37
CA ASP A 117 -18.60 4.94 -33.39
C ASP A 117 -18.80 4.53 -31.91
N THR A 118 -19.89 3.83 -31.61
CA THR A 118 -20.22 3.35 -30.26
C THR A 118 -19.28 2.26 -29.73
N GLN A 119 -18.79 1.36 -30.59
CA GLN A 119 -17.87 0.28 -30.19
C GLN A 119 -16.47 0.81 -29.94
N VAL A 120 -16.02 1.77 -30.76
CA VAL A 120 -14.71 2.43 -30.60
C VAL A 120 -14.63 3.16 -29.25
N VAL A 121 -15.70 3.87 -28.88
CA VAL A 121 -15.78 4.53 -27.55
C VAL A 121 -15.73 3.50 -26.42
N ALA A 122 -16.52 2.42 -26.50
CA ALA A 122 -16.52 1.36 -25.49
C ALA A 122 -15.15 0.67 -25.34
N LYS A 123 -14.49 0.36 -26.47
CA LYS A 123 -13.13 -0.20 -26.52
C LYS A 123 -12.15 0.74 -25.82
N ARG A 124 -12.17 2.03 -26.16
CA ARG A 124 -11.29 3.04 -25.55
C ARG A 124 -11.50 3.15 -24.05
N GLU A 125 -12.75 3.28 -23.58
CA GLU A 125 -13.06 3.36 -22.15
C GLU A 125 -12.59 2.11 -21.40
N ARG A 126 -12.81 0.92 -21.98
CA ARG A 126 -12.38 -0.34 -21.40
C ARG A 126 -10.86 -0.43 -21.28
N ILE A 127 -10.14 -0.05 -22.34
CA ILE A 127 -8.67 0.00 -22.37
C ILE A 127 -8.16 1.01 -21.33
N GLU A 128 -8.76 2.19 -21.20
CA GLU A 128 -8.39 3.19 -20.20
C GLU A 128 -8.56 2.66 -18.77
N ILE A 129 -9.66 1.96 -18.49
CA ILE A 129 -9.90 1.31 -17.19
C ILE A 129 -8.83 0.24 -16.90
N LEU A 130 -8.51 -0.60 -17.88
CA LEU A 130 -7.48 -1.64 -17.75
C LEU A 130 -6.10 -1.02 -17.52
N ASN A 131 -5.71 -0.02 -18.30
CA ASN A 131 -4.45 0.71 -18.15
C ASN A 131 -4.33 1.33 -16.74
N LYS A 132 -5.41 1.94 -16.23
CA LYS A 132 -5.44 2.48 -14.86
C LYS A 132 -5.25 1.39 -13.81
N ARG A 133 -5.82 0.19 -14.02
CA ARG A 133 -5.67 -0.95 -13.11
C ARG A 133 -4.26 -1.53 -13.13
N ILE A 134 -3.65 -1.66 -14.31
CA ILE A 134 -2.26 -2.07 -14.49
C ILE A 134 -1.33 -1.12 -13.73
N ARG A 135 -1.49 0.20 -13.93
CA ARG A 135 -0.73 1.23 -13.21
C ARG A 135 -0.87 1.09 -11.69
N ASN A 136 -2.09 0.96 -11.19
CA ASN A 136 -2.36 0.83 -9.76
C ASN A 136 -1.77 -0.45 -9.18
N TRP A 137 -1.81 -1.55 -9.94
CA TRP A 137 -1.21 -2.82 -9.57
C TRP A 137 0.30 -2.69 -9.42
N PHE A 138 0.99 -2.10 -10.41
CA PHE A 138 2.43 -1.84 -10.33
C PHE A 138 2.79 -0.93 -9.17
N LYS A 139 2.11 0.21 -8.99
CA LYS A 139 2.32 1.11 -7.85
C LYS A 139 2.16 0.38 -6.52
N TYR A 140 1.16 -0.49 -6.40
CA TYR A 140 0.98 -1.30 -5.19
C TYR A 140 2.14 -2.27 -4.98
N ARG A 141 2.58 -3.00 -6.02
CA ARG A 141 3.67 -3.98 -5.96
C ARG A 141 5.02 -3.33 -5.65
N VAL A 142 5.41 -2.29 -6.37
CA VAL A 142 6.66 -1.56 -6.12
C VAL A 142 6.65 -0.95 -4.73
N ARG A 143 5.53 -0.33 -4.29
CA ARG A 143 5.43 0.18 -2.92
C ARG A 143 5.56 -0.93 -1.88
N LYS A 144 5.03 -2.12 -2.15
CA LYS A 144 5.19 -3.28 -1.26
C LYS A 144 6.63 -3.75 -1.20
N LEU A 145 7.30 -3.91 -2.34
CA LEU A 145 8.73 -4.26 -2.40
C LEU A 145 9.60 -3.21 -1.69
N ARG A 146 9.39 -1.93 -1.97
CA ARG A 146 10.12 -0.83 -1.32
C ARG A 146 9.87 -0.73 0.18
N LYS A 147 8.68 -1.08 0.68
CA LYS A 147 8.45 -1.13 2.14
C LYS A 147 9.32 -2.17 2.84
N PHE A 148 9.69 -3.25 2.15
CA PHE A 148 10.63 -4.22 2.67
C PHE A 148 12.08 -3.73 2.60
N LEU A 149 12.42 -2.94 1.56
CA LEU A 149 13.78 -2.44 1.34
C LEU A 149 14.09 -1.14 2.12
N GLN A 150 13.11 -0.28 2.31
CA GLN A 150 13.23 0.96 3.06
C GLN A 150 12.54 0.78 4.42
N THR A 151 13.30 0.31 5.41
CA THR A 151 13.07 0.73 6.79
C THR A 151 13.15 2.25 6.79
N LYS A 152 12.00 2.93 6.82
CA LYS A 152 11.95 4.37 7.05
C LYS A 152 12.54 4.64 8.43
N LEU A 153 13.86 4.74 8.53
CA LEU A 153 14.46 5.43 9.65
C LEU A 153 14.08 6.90 9.45
N ASP A 154 13.24 7.42 10.35
CA ASP A 154 13.08 8.87 10.44
C ASP A 154 14.50 9.46 10.52
N PRO A 155 14.88 10.47 9.73
CA PRO A 155 16.21 11.08 9.82
C PRO A 155 16.51 11.61 11.23
N ARG A 156 15.46 11.89 12.02
CA ARG A 156 15.55 12.28 13.43
C ARG A 156 15.81 11.13 14.40
N LYS A 157 15.64 9.88 13.96
CA LYS A 157 15.86 8.64 14.72
C LYS A 157 17.05 7.85 14.18
N ASP A 158 17.50 8.15 12.96
CA ASP A 158 18.71 7.58 12.39
C ASP A 158 19.94 8.10 13.17
N PRO A 159 20.68 7.22 13.87
CA PRO A 159 21.86 7.64 14.62
C PRO A 159 22.91 8.30 13.72
N TRP A 160 23.00 7.89 12.44
CA TRP A 160 23.96 8.47 11.50
C TRP A 160 23.57 9.88 11.08
N ALA A 161 22.30 10.09 10.74
CA ALA A 161 21.79 11.42 10.42
C ALA A 161 21.89 12.40 11.61
N ILE A 162 21.69 11.92 12.85
CA ILE A 162 21.90 12.72 14.07
C ILE A 162 23.38 13.12 14.21
N LEU A 163 24.30 12.18 13.98
CA LEU A 163 25.74 12.45 14.04
C LEU A 163 26.16 13.48 12.99
N LEU A 164 25.72 13.30 11.74
CA LEU A 164 26.00 14.24 10.64
C LEU A 164 25.44 15.63 10.92
N ALA A 165 24.23 15.74 11.46
CA ALA A 165 23.65 17.03 11.86
C ALA A 165 24.46 17.72 12.97
N LYS A 166 24.97 16.96 13.94
CA LYS A 166 25.87 17.50 14.98
C LYS A 166 27.19 17.99 14.38
N LEU A 167 27.80 17.21 13.48
CA LEU A 167 29.06 17.57 12.84
C LEU A 167 28.95 18.79 11.92
N SER A 168 27.79 18.97 11.26
CA SER A 168 27.53 20.15 10.43
C SER A 168 27.18 21.42 11.22
N GLY A 169 27.17 21.33 12.56
CA GLY A 169 26.76 22.44 13.43
C GLY A 169 25.24 22.68 13.44
N PHE A 170 24.44 21.84 12.76
CA PHE A 170 23.00 21.89 12.84
C PHE A 170 22.52 21.30 14.18
N LEU A 171 22.39 22.18 15.18
CA LEU A 171 21.66 21.86 16.39
C LEU A 171 20.16 21.84 16.08
N ALA A 172 19.55 20.67 16.13
CA ALA A 172 18.09 20.57 16.02
C ALA A 172 17.45 21.43 17.12
N PRO A 173 16.40 22.23 16.80
CA PRO A 173 15.73 23.01 17.83
C PRO A 173 15.21 22.07 18.92
N PRO A 174 15.28 22.48 20.20
CA PRO A 174 14.77 21.67 21.29
C PRO A 174 13.31 21.30 21.01
N LYS A 175 12.93 20.06 21.33
CA LYS A 175 11.54 19.62 21.19
C LYS A 175 10.66 20.60 21.97
N ALA A 176 9.63 21.14 21.31
CA ALA A 176 8.63 21.96 21.97
C ALA A 176 8.06 21.21 23.17
N ARG A 177 8.16 21.82 24.35
CA ARG A 177 7.66 21.24 25.59
C ARG A 177 6.13 21.30 25.56
N GLN A 178 5.48 20.28 26.11
CA GLN A 178 4.05 20.37 26.39
C GLN A 178 3.81 21.37 27.53
N ALA A 179 2.62 21.98 27.60
CA ALA A 179 2.34 23.06 28.55
C ALA A 179 2.70 22.71 30.01
N TYR A 180 2.41 21.49 30.48
CA TYR A 180 2.81 21.07 31.83
C TYR A 180 4.32 20.89 31.99
N GLN A 181 5.04 20.40 30.97
CA GLN A 181 6.50 20.26 31.02
C GLN A 181 7.19 21.61 31.04
N GLN A 182 6.58 22.60 30.40
CA GLN A 182 7.03 23.98 30.44
C GLN A 182 6.77 24.58 31.83
N TYR A 183 5.57 24.41 32.38
CA TYR A 183 5.24 24.80 33.75
C TYR A 183 6.23 24.22 34.77
N TYR A 184 6.49 22.91 34.73
CA TYR A 184 7.49 22.30 35.62
C TYR A 184 8.90 22.84 35.39
N HIS A 185 9.31 23.11 34.15
CA HIS A 185 10.64 23.68 33.89
C HIS A 185 10.81 25.08 34.47
N GLU A 186 9.76 25.89 34.38
CA GLU A 186 9.74 27.27 34.89
C GLU A 186 9.62 27.30 36.42
N HIS A 187 8.91 26.33 37.04
CA HIS A 187 8.65 26.33 38.47
C HIS A 187 9.50 25.36 39.32
N HIS A 188 10.23 24.41 38.73
CA HIS A 188 11.14 23.54 39.48
C HIS A 188 12.36 24.31 40.03
N LEU A 189 12.72 25.45 39.45
CA LEU A 189 13.77 26.33 39.96
C LEU A 189 13.39 27.05 41.27
N MET A 190 12.12 26.97 41.72
CA MET A 190 11.61 27.67 42.90
C MET A 190 11.63 26.84 44.19
N CYS A 191 12.11 25.59 44.14
CA CYS A 191 12.07 24.66 45.29
C CYS A 191 13.46 24.29 45.85
N HIS A 192 14.50 25.03 45.51
CA HIS A 192 15.88 24.81 45.98
C HIS A 192 16.45 25.98 46.82
N GLU A 193 15.60 26.80 47.41
CA GLU A 193 15.98 27.72 48.50
C GLU A 193 15.68 27.13 49.88
#